data_AF-A0A7J3QT11-F1
#
_entry.id   AF-A0A7J3QT11-F1
#
_cell.length_a   1.000
_cell.length_b   1.000
_cell.length_c   1.000
_cell.angle_alpha   90.00
_cell.angle_beta   90.00
_cell.angle_gamma   90.00
#
_symmetry.space_group_name_H-M   'P 1'
#
loop_
_entity.id
_entity.type
_entity.pdbx_description
1 polymer ?
#
loop_
_entity_poly.entity_id
_entity_poly.type
_entity_poly.pdbx_seq_one_letter_code
_entity_poly.pdbx_strand_id
1 'polypeptide(L)'
;MRRHVFFRDYLHEKAEESRHNETMAYLMFLAGTIFFVGGILENLLIGSVVGTKPEWFLVIPYYAVFHSGTVLGLALIICGLTLIIYGITAGISYSRDRSWYMNELRKANSMEEVLLSRKRVSSEKQQKPTKKTANKG
;
A
#
# COMPACT_ATOMS: atom_id res chain seq x y z
N MET A 1 -14.45 22.56 -19.84
CA MET A 1 -13.69 22.98 -18.64
C MET A 1 -14.16 22.31 -17.33
N ARG A 2 -15.46 22.05 -17.11
CA ARG A 2 -15.99 21.47 -15.86
C ARG A 2 -15.57 20.02 -15.53
N ARG A 3 -15.13 19.24 -16.53
CA ARG A 3 -14.77 17.81 -16.38
C ARG A 3 -13.41 17.57 -15.71
N HIS A 4 -12.47 18.51 -15.81
CA HIS A 4 -11.12 18.36 -15.21
C HIS A 4 -11.10 18.60 -13.70
N VAL A 5 -12.02 19.43 -13.18
CA VAL A 5 -12.13 19.71 -11.74
C VAL A 5 -12.63 18.45 -11.01
N PHE A 6 -13.70 17.84 -11.53
CA PHE A 6 -14.30 16.61 -10.98
C PHE A 6 -13.35 15.42 -10.98
N PHE A 7 -12.53 15.27 -12.03
CA PHE A 7 -11.53 14.22 -12.07
C PHE A 7 -10.47 14.44 -10.99
N ARG A 8 -9.97 15.67 -10.84
CA ARG A 8 -8.92 16.03 -9.88
C ARG A 8 -9.38 15.85 -8.43
N ASP A 9 -10.63 16.20 -8.13
CA ASP A 9 -11.22 15.98 -6.81
C ASP A 9 -11.37 14.47 -6.54
N TYR A 10 -11.81 13.69 -7.52
CA TYR A 10 -11.81 12.22 -7.44
C TYR A 10 -10.41 11.64 -7.22
N LEU A 11 -9.36 12.20 -7.82
CA LEU A 11 -7.98 11.77 -7.58
C LEU A 11 -7.54 12.07 -6.15
N HIS A 12 -7.92 13.23 -5.63
CA HIS A 12 -7.55 13.65 -4.29
C HIS A 12 -8.23 12.76 -3.25
N GLU A 13 -9.52 12.48 -3.42
CA GLU A 13 -10.31 11.55 -2.61
C GLU A 13 -9.68 10.15 -2.61
N LYS A 14 -9.38 9.60 -3.80
CA LYS A 14 -8.72 8.28 -3.96
C LYS A 14 -7.33 8.22 -3.35
N ALA A 15 -6.57 9.32 -3.39
CA ALA A 15 -5.23 9.40 -2.81
C ALA A 15 -5.26 9.49 -1.28
N GLU A 16 -6.29 10.10 -0.70
CA GLU A 16 -6.46 10.12 0.76
C GLU A 16 -6.95 8.78 1.31
N GLU A 17 -7.94 8.18 0.65
CA GLU A 17 -8.38 6.81 0.97
C GLU A 17 -7.23 5.82 0.81
N SER A 18 -6.32 6.13 -0.12
CA SER A 18 -5.13 5.35 -0.34
C SER A 18 -4.16 5.33 0.83
N ARG A 19 -3.78 6.52 1.27
CA ARG A 19 -2.91 6.71 2.44
C ARG A 19 -3.52 6.09 3.70
N HIS A 20 -4.84 6.16 3.84
CA HIS A 20 -5.54 5.57 4.98
C HIS A 20 -5.40 4.05 5.01
N ASN A 21 -5.66 3.39 3.89
CA ASN A 21 -5.59 1.95 3.80
C ASN A 21 -4.14 1.41 3.88
N GLU A 22 -3.12 2.15 3.43
CA GLU A 22 -1.71 1.84 3.73
C GLU A 22 -1.47 1.83 5.23
N THR A 23 -1.93 2.87 5.91
CA THR A 23 -1.74 3.04 7.35
C THR A 23 -2.41 1.90 8.10
N MET A 24 -3.63 1.49 7.71
CA MET A 24 -4.32 0.35 8.28
C MET A 24 -3.56 -0.97 8.07
N ALA A 25 -3.00 -1.20 6.87
CA ALA A 25 -2.18 -2.40 6.62
C ALA A 25 -0.93 -2.43 7.51
N TYR A 26 -0.25 -1.30 7.68
CA TYR A 26 0.89 -1.18 8.60
C TYR A 26 0.49 -1.42 10.05
N LEU A 27 -0.66 -0.89 10.49
CA LEU A 27 -1.17 -1.09 11.85
C LEU A 27 -1.55 -2.55 12.10
N MET A 28 -2.14 -3.24 11.12
CA MET A 28 -2.47 -4.67 11.22
C MET A 28 -1.20 -5.53 11.30
N PHE A 29 -0.19 -5.22 10.50
CA PHE A 29 1.11 -5.89 10.59
C PHE A 29 1.78 -5.65 11.95
N LEU A 30 1.80 -4.42 12.44
CA LEU A 30 2.38 -4.06 13.74
C LEU A 30 1.63 -4.72 14.92
N ALA A 31 0.30 -4.73 14.88
CA ALA A 31 -0.50 -5.44 15.89
C ALA A 31 -0.22 -6.94 15.86
N GLY A 32 -0.11 -7.53 14.65
CA GLY A 32 0.23 -8.93 14.47
C GLY A 32 1.60 -9.30 15.05
N THR A 33 2.63 -8.47 14.85
CA THR A 33 3.96 -8.71 15.43
C THR A 33 3.96 -8.60 16.96
N ILE A 34 3.21 -7.65 17.53
CA ILE A 34 3.05 -7.52 18.99
C ILE A 34 2.37 -8.76 19.57
N PHE A 35 1.28 -9.24 18.97
CA PHE A 35 0.59 -10.44 19.44
C PHE A 35 1.43 -11.71 19.25
N PHE A 36 2.18 -11.80 18.16
CA PHE A 36 3.07 -12.93 17.92
C PHE A 36 4.18 -13.00 18.97
N VAL A 37 4.91 -11.91 19.21
CA VAL A 37 5.96 -11.85 20.23
C VAL A 37 5.38 -12.02 21.63
N GLY A 38 4.24 -11.40 21.92
CA GLY A 38 3.52 -11.54 23.19
C GLY A 38 3.10 -12.98 23.48
N GLY A 39 2.55 -13.69 22.49
CA GLY A 39 2.16 -15.09 22.63
C GLY A 39 3.34 -16.04 22.85
N ILE A 40 4.49 -15.76 22.24
CA ILE A 40 5.74 -16.51 22.50
C ILE A 40 6.22 -16.26 23.92
N LEU A 41 6.26 -14.99 24.35
CA LEU A 41 6.68 -14.62 25.70
C LEU A 41 5.78 -15.23 26.77
N GLU A 42 4.46 -15.21 26.57
CA GLU A 42 3.49 -15.83 27.49
C GLU A 42 3.76 -17.33 27.64
N ASN A 43 3.94 -18.05 26.53
CA ASN A 43 4.24 -19.47 26.55
C ASN A 43 5.60 -19.77 27.22
N LEU A 44 6.61 -18.92 27.01
CA LEU A 44 7.92 -19.06 27.64
C LEU A 44 7.86 -18.79 29.15
N LEU A 45 7.12 -17.76 29.56
CA LEU A 45 6.94 -17.40 30.95
C LEU A 45 6.23 -18.51 31.72
N ILE A 46 5.14 -19.04 31.17
CA ILE A 46 4.38 -20.14 31.79
C ILE A 46 5.21 -21.42 31.82
N GLY A 47 5.91 -21.76 30.74
CA GLY A 47 6.82 -22.91 30.72
C GLY A 47 7.91 -22.79 31.79
N SER A 48 8.45 -21.59 31.99
CA SER A 48 9.43 -21.31 33.04
C SER A 48 8.84 -21.37 34.45
N VAL A 49 7.64 -20.82 34.68
CA VAL A 49 6.98 -20.79 36.01
C VAL A 49 6.52 -22.19 36.42
N VAL A 50 6.06 -23.01 35.48
CA VAL A 50 5.57 -24.37 35.74
C VAL A 50 6.73 -25.39 35.83
N GLY A 51 7.95 -25.01 35.45
CA GLY A 51 9.14 -25.87 35.56
C GLY A 51 9.12 -27.07 34.61
N THR A 52 8.22 -27.07 33.63
CA THR A 52 8.15 -28.10 32.57
C THR A 52 8.94 -27.60 31.38
N LYS A 53 9.98 -28.35 30.97
CA LYS A 53 10.72 -28.07 29.73
C LYS A 53 9.73 -28.22 28.56
N PRO A 54 9.31 -27.13 27.89
CA PRO A 54 8.45 -27.28 26.73
C PRO A 54 9.30 -27.83 25.60
N GLU A 55 8.90 -28.96 25.02
CA GLU A 55 9.45 -29.43 23.75
C GLU A 55 8.89 -28.52 22.65
N TRP A 56 9.76 -27.65 22.09
CA TRP A 56 9.39 -26.67 21.08
C TRP A 56 9.50 -27.27 19.68
N PHE A 57 8.43 -27.17 18.89
CA PHE A 57 8.51 -27.39 17.44
C PHE A 57 8.20 -26.07 16.73
N LEU A 58 9.23 -25.45 16.14
CA LEU A 58 9.06 -24.28 15.25
C LEU A 58 8.16 -23.17 15.84
N VAL A 59 8.35 -22.84 17.14
CA VAL A 59 7.64 -21.80 17.92
C VAL A 59 6.32 -22.26 18.58
N ILE A 60 5.87 -23.50 18.34
CA ILE A 60 4.67 -24.07 18.99
C ILE A 60 5.11 -25.11 20.04
N PRO A 61 4.79 -24.93 21.34
CA PRO A 61 5.03 -25.95 22.34
C PRO A 61 4.08 -27.14 22.11
N TYR A 62 4.64 -28.33 21.84
CA TYR A 62 3.86 -29.53 21.47
C TYR A 62 3.32 -30.29 22.70
N TYR A 63 4.09 -30.30 23.79
CA TYR A 63 3.70 -30.88 25.09
C TYR A 63 3.37 -29.77 26.09
N ALA A 64 2.24 -29.11 25.89
CA ALA A 64 1.69 -28.17 26.86
C ALA A 64 0.73 -28.91 27.81
N VAL A 65 1.02 -28.91 29.11
CA VAL A 65 -0.01 -29.23 30.11
C VAL A 65 -1.13 -28.20 29.92
N PHE A 66 -2.38 -28.66 29.83
CA PHE A 66 -3.54 -27.79 29.59
C PHE A 66 -3.75 -26.82 30.75
N HIS A 67 -3.05 -25.69 30.69
CA HIS A 67 -3.20 -24.55 31.58
C HIS A 67 -3.82 -23.39 30.78
N SER A 68 -4.70 -22.61 31.40
CA SER A 68 -5.44 -21.52 30.76
C SER A 68 -4.51 -20.51 30.06
N GLY A 69 -3.34 -20.24 30.66
CA GLY A 69 -2.36 -19.33 30.06
C GLY A 69 -1.69 -19.88 28.79
N THR A 70 -1.45 -21.19 28.68
CA THR A 70 -0.81 -21.78 27.49
C THR A 70 -1.75 -21.76 26.28
N VAL A 71 -3.04 -21.97 26.51
CA VAL A 71 -4.08 -21.83 25.48
C VAL A 71 -4.14 -20.38 24.98
N LEU A 72 -4.04 -19.41 25.90
CA LEU A 72 -4.01 -17.98 25.56
C LEU A 72 -2.76 -17.61 24.75
N GLY A 73 -1.57 -18.09 25.15
CA GLY A 73 -0.34 -17.90 24.40
C GLY A 73 -0.42 -18.48 22.99
N LEU A 74 -0.95 -19.69 22.83
CA LEU A 74 -1.19 -20.31 21.51
C LEU A 74 -2.18 -19.52 20.67
N ALA A 75 -3.29 -19.05 21.26
CA ALA A 75 -4.27 -18.22 20.56
C ALA A 75 -3.66 -16.89 20.07
N LEU A 76 -2.82 -16.26 20.88
CA LEU A 76 -2.07 -15.05 20.51
C LEU A 76 -1.09 -15.29 19.37
N ILE A 77 -0.38 -16.43 19.37
CA ILE A 77 0.53 -16.79 18.27
C ILE A 77 -0.24 -16.99 16.96
N ILE A 78 -1.35 -17.74 17.00
CA ILE A 78 -2.18 -18.00 15.80
C ILE A 78 -2.79 -16.70 15.27
N CYS A 79 -3.36 -15.88 16.17
CA CYS A 79 -3.91 -14.58 15.83
C CYS A 79 -2.84 -13.63 15.27
N GLY A 80 -1.67 -13.58 15.90
CA GLY A 80 -0.54 -12.78 15.44
C GLY A 80 -0.08 -13.17 14.03
N LEU A 81 0.06 -14.47 13.76
CA LEU A 81 0.43 -14.99 12.44
C LEU A 81 -0.59 -14.63 11.36
N THR A 82 -1.88 -14.78 11.62
CA THR A 82 -2.92 -14.42 10.65
C THR A 82 -2.94 -12.92 10.38
N LEU A 83 -2.78 -12.07 11.40
CA LEU A 83 -2.68 -10.62 11.24
C LEU A 83 -1.44 -10.20 10.45
N ILE A 84 -0.30 -10.86 10.65
CA ILE A 84 0.93 -10.59 9.89
C ILE A 84 0.72 -10.92 8.41
N ILE A 85 0.19 -12.12 8.10
CA ILE A 85 -0.05 -12.55 6.72
C ILE A 85 -1.06 -11.61 6.04
N TYR A 86 -2.14 -11.25 6.75
CA TYR A 86 -3.12 -10.32 6.24
C TYR A 86 -2.53 -8.93 6.03
N GLY A 87 -1.77 -8.40 6.99
CA GLY A 87 -1.10 -7.10 6.90
C GLY A 87 -0.13 -7.01 5.73
N ILE A 88 0.66 -8.05 5.48
CA ILE A 88 1.56 -8.12 4.31
C ILE A 88 0.75 -8.16 3.02
N THR A 89 -0.25 -9.04 2.94
CA THR A 89 -1.08 -9.20 1.73
C THR A 89 -1.82 -7.89 1.40
N ALA A 90 -2.43 -7.29 2.41
CA ALA A 90 -3.11 -6.00 2.30
C ALA A 90 -2.12 -4.90 1.91
N GLY A 91 -0.94 -4.83 2.53
CA GLY A 91 0.08 -3.83 2.20
C GLY A 91 0.58 -3.94 0.76
N ILE A 92 0.76 -5.15 0.25
CA ILE A 92 1.17 -5.40 -1.14
C ILE A 92 0.04 -5.02 -2.11
N SER A 93 -1.19 -5.49 -1.88
CA SER A 93 -2.34 -5.16 -2.73
C SER A 93 -2.56 -3.65 -2.77
N TYR A 94 -2.47 -3.01 -1.61
CA TYR A 94 -2.61 -1.58 -1.47
C TYR A 94 -1.57 -0.82 -2.29
N SER A 95 -0.29 -1.19 -2.15
CA SER A 95 0.82 -0.57 -2.88
C SER A 95 0.71 -0.75 -4.40
N ARG A 96 0.14 -1.89 -4.84
CA ARG A 96 -0.10 -2.19 -6.25
C ARG A 96 -1.22 -1.36 -6.85
N ASP A 97 -2.35 -1.21 -6.15
CA ASP A 97 -3.47 -0.37 -6.59
C ASP A 97 -3.04 1.09 -6.75
N ARG A 98 -2.24 1.60 -5.79
CA ARG A 98 -1.66 2.94 -5.87
C ARG A 98 -0.69 3.10 -7.05
N SER A 99 0.18 2.11 -7.27
CA SER A 99 1.20 2.16 -8.32
C SER A 99 0.62 2.06 -9.72
N TRP A 100 -0.37 1.19 -9.94
CA TRP A 100 -1.05 1.05 -11.23
C TRP A 100 -1.82 2.33 -11.57
N TYR A 101 -2.57 2.85 -10.61
CA TYR A 101 -3.36 4.07 -10.76
C TYR A 101 -2.52 5.32 -11.06
N MET A 102 -1.42 5.54 -10.32
CA MET A 102 -0.51 6.65 -10.59
C MET A 102 0.17 6.55 -11.96
N ASN A 103 0.40 5.33 -12.44
CA ASN A 103 0.99 5.12 -13.75
C ASN A 103 -0.01 5.43 -14.88
N GLU A 104 -1.28 5.07 -14.71
CA GLU A 104 -2.37 5.45 -15.62
C GLU A 104 -2.59 6.98 -15.62
N LEU A 105 -2.46 7.65 -14.48
CA LEU A 105 -2.53 9.11 -14.38
C LEU A 105 -1.37 9.80 -15.11
N ARG A 106 -0.14 9.29 -14.96
CA ARG A 106 1.03 9.81 -15.66
C ARG A 106 0.92 9.62 -17.18
N LYS A 107 0.30 8.53 -17.64
CA LYS A 107 0.01 8.32 -19.06
C LYS A 107 -1.03 9.31 -19.59
N ALA A 108 -2.13 9.52 -18.87
CA ALA A 108 -3.16 10.47 -19.29
C ALA A 108 -2.64 11.91 -19.35
N ASN A 109 -1.87 12.34 -18.34
CA ASN A 109 -1.31 13.69 -18.28
C ASN A 109 -0.20 13.93 -19.32
N SER A 110 0.69 12.95 -19.54
CA SER A 110 1.73 13.07 -20.59
C SER A 110 1.12 13.10 -21.99
N MET A 111 0.03 12.38 -22.23
CA MET A 111 -0.69 12.43 -23.50
C MET A 111 -1.37 13.80 -23.72
N GLU A 112 -1.89 14.42 -22.66
CA GLU A 112 -2.44 15.78 -22.71
C GLU A 112 -1.35 16.83 -22.99
N GLU A 113 -0.19 16.74 -22.34
CA GLU A 113 0.96 17.63 -22.62
C GLU A 113 1.49 17.49 -24.05
N VAL A 114 1.55 16.26 -24.59
CA VAL A 114 1.92 16.01 -25.99
C VAL A 114 0.90 16.61 -26.94
N LEU A 115 -0.40 16.48 -26.65
CA LEU A 115 -1.46 17.07 -27.47
C LEU A 115 -1.44 18.60 -27.41
N LEU A 116 -1.21 19.20 -26.23
CA LEU A 116 -1.05 20.64 -26.06
C LEU A 116 0.20 21.16 -26.79
N SER A 117 1.32 20.44 -26.71
CA SER A 117 2.55 20.78 -27.43
C SER A 117 2.36 20.69 -28.95
N ARG A 118 1.69 19.65 -29.44
CA ARG A 118 1.34 19.50 -30.86
C ARG A 118 0.41 20.61 -31.35
N LYS A 119 -0.55 21.02 -30.51
CA LYS A 119 -1.49 22.10 -30.82
C LYS A 119 -0.78 23.45 -30.88
N ARG A 120 0.17 23.74 -29.96
CA ARG A 120 1.01 24.96 -30.00
C ARG A 120 1.84 25.03 -31.29
N VAL A 121 2.51 23.93 -31.67
CA VAL A 121 3.30 23.87 -32.91
C VAL A 121 2.44 24.06 -34.16
N SER A 122 1.20 23.56 -34.16
CA SER A 122 0.27 23.75 -35.28
C SER A 122 -0.27 25.18 -35.37
N SER A 123 -0.50 25.86 -34.24
CA SER A 123 -0.91 27.26 -34.20
C SER A 123 0.21 28.21 -34.60
N GLU A 124 1.47 27.87 -34.30
CA GLU A 124 2.64 28.67 -34.70
C GLU A 124 2.92 28.58 -36.22
N LYS A 125 2.59 27.45 -36.86
CA LYS A 125 2.68 27.30 -38.33
C LYS A 125 1.63 28.11 -39.11
N GLN A 126 0.50 28.47 -38.50
CA GLN A 126 -0.55 29.26 -39.17
C GLN A 126 -0.31 30.78 -39.10
N GLN A 127 0.68 31.26 -38.33
CA GLN A 127 0.97 32.70 -38.15
C GLN A 127 2.13 33.26 -38.99
N LYS A 128 2.70 32.53 -39.95
CA LYS A 128 3.59 33.14 -40.97
C LYS A 128 2.78 33.57 -42.19
N PRO A 129 2.31 34.84 -42.30
CA PRO A 129 1.84 35.35 -43.58
C PRO A 129 3.03 35.47 -44.53
N THR A 130 2.83 34.88 -45.69
CA THR A 130 3.62 35.01 -46.91
C THR A 130 3.89 36.48 -47.22
N LYS A 131 5.11 36.96 -47.00
CA LYS A 131 5.66 38.14 -47.70
C LYS A 131 7.01 37.78 -48.29
N LYS A 132 6.96 37.14 -49.46
CA LYS A 132 8.06 37.19 -50.43
C LYS A 132 7.53 37.84 -51.69
N THR A 133 8.44 38.57 -52.32
CA THR A 133 8.41 39.21 -53.64
C THR A 133 7.65 40.52 -53.78
N ALA A 134 8.39 41.62 -53.59
CA ALA A 134 8.39 42.74 -54.53
C ALA A 134 9.73 43.49 -54.38
N ASN A 135 10.75 43.05 -55.11
CA ASN A 135 11.91 43.88 -55.46
C ASN A 135 12.01 43.86 -56.98
N LYS A 136 11.52 44.93 -57.62
CA LYS A 136 11.80 45.31 -59.01
C LYS A 136 11.58 46.80 -59.11
N GLY A 137 12.57 47.51 -59.66
CA GLY A 137 12.48 48.91 -60.08
C GLY A 137 13.60 49.73 -59.49
#